data_AF-A0A537KGM3-F1
#
_entry.id   AF-A0A537KGM3-F1
#
_cell.length_a   1.000
_cell.length_b   1.000
_cell.length_c   1.000
_cell.angle_alpha   90.00
_cell.angle_beta   90.00
_cell.angle_gamma   90.00
#
_symmetry.space_group_name_H-M   'P 1'
#
loop_
_entity.id
_entity.type
_entity.pdbx_description
1 polymer ?
#
loop_
_entity_poly.entity_id
_entity_poly.type
_entity_poly.pdbx_seq_one_letter_code
_entity_poly.pdbx_strand_id
1 'polypeptide(L)'
;MAEERNLPDHDQKLKEENDFLKMKLMLERGAFFGEQNVELPAGIENQFLNNVMTFEKQFEERKTIKLFDKINRPQHFKSVADVPEEEINEAYNSLLDYLHRYSIDFSVCSPNISTRELYRFITEELFEHETDDMDLPGWITGFIYDEFHPDPIYDNTTAAEDCINEILRKEPMEWTPQFRDENLQLNEHSRITIEEFKNVVKRFKMAYNNIEINFVKTTGCSVWVNGDYKISVTSANDRYALTGGWKIAFEKNEDFGYWYINSVQVDGINF
;
A
#
# COMPACT_ATOMS: atom_id res chain seq x y z
N MET A 1 36.70 31.93 -26.41
CA MET A 1 35.23 32.02 -26.29
C MET A 1 34.69 31.02 -27.31
N ALA A 2 34.51 29.75 -26.94
CA ALA A 2 33.31 29.16 -26.31
C ALA A 2 32.08 29.35 -27.22
N GLU A 3 31.35 28.35 -27.74
CA GLU A 3 31.05 26.98 -27.29
C GLU A 3 30.56 26.12 -28.49
N GLU A 4 30.85 24.81 -28.45
CA GLU A 4 30.29 23.77 -29.33
C GLU A 4 28.82 23.47 -29.01
N ARG A 5 28.01 23.15 -30.03
CA ARG A 5 26.71 22.43 -29.86
C ARG A 5 26.61 21.30 -30.90
N ASN A 6 27.02 20.11 -30.51
CA ASN A 6 26.80 18.83 -31.22
C ASN A 6 25.79 17.98 -30.42
N LEU A 7 24.50 18.31 -30.50
CA LEU A 7 23.43 17.70 -29.68
C LEU A 7 22.23 17.03 -30.43
N PRO A 8 22.01 17.15 -31.76
CA PRO A 8 20.84 16.49 -32.40
C PRO A 8 20.96 14.97 -32.64
N ASP A 9 22.15 14.46 -32.93
CA ASP A 9 22.35 13.06 -33.42
C ASP A 9 22.22 12.01 -32.31
N HIS A 10 22.56 12.36 -31.06
CA HIS A 10 22.48 11.43 -29.93
C HIS A 10 21.04 11.23 -29.45
N ASP A 11 20.26 12.30 -29.34
CA ASP A 11 18.88 12.24 -28.87
C ASP A 11 17.99 11.47 -29.86
N GLN A 12 18.21 11.67 -31.16
CA GLN A 12 17.49 10.93 -32.20
C GLN A 12 17.80 9.43 -32.16
N LYS A 13 19.07 9.04 -31.94
CA LYS A 13 19.45 7.63 -31.77
C LYS A 13 18.77 6.99 -30.55
N LEU A 14 18.69 7.71 -29.43
CA LEU A 14 18.00 7.22 -28.25
C LEU A 14 16.51 7.02 -28.50
N LYS A 15 15.86 7.92 -29.26
CA LYS A 15 14.45 7.75 -29.64
C LYS A 15 14.24 6.49 -30.49
N GLU A 16 15.09 6.26 -31.49
CA GLU A 16 15.04 5.06 -32.33
C GLU A 16 15.27 3.78 -31.51
N GLU A 17 16.20 3.80 -30.55
CA GLU A 17 16.44 2.70 -29.63
C GLU A 17 15.24 2.45 -28.70
N ASN A 18 14.60 3.50 -28.19
CA ASN A 18 13.40 3.39 -27.35
C ASN A 18 12.25 2.72 -28.11
N ASP A 19 12.02 3.14 -29.36
CA ASP A 19 10.97 2.56 -30.20
C ASP A 19 11.24 1.07 -30.46
N PHE A 20 12.51 0.71 -30.71
CA PHE A 20 12.91 -0.68 -30.84
C PHE A 20 12.66 -1.50 -29.57
N LEU A 21 13.08 -0.98 -28.40
CA LEU A 21 12.90 -1.65 -27.10
C LEU A 21 11.42 -1.83 -26.75
N LYS A 22 10.58 -0.81 -26.98
CA LYS A 22 9.11 -0.90 -26.82
C LYS A 22 8.54 -1.99 -27.71
N MET A 23 8.88 -1.99 -29.00
CA MET A 23 8.39 -3.00 -29.95
C MET A 23 8.81 -4.41 -29.51
N LYS A 24 10.05 -4.58 -29.04
CA LYS A 24 10.53 -5.85 -28.49
C LYS A 24 9.73 -6.29 -27.26
N LEU A 25 9.51 -5.41 -26.29
CA LEU A 25 8.69 -5.68 -25.10
C LEU A 25 7.24 -6.03 -25.46
N MET A 26 6.64 -5.34 -26.44
CA MET A 26 5.29 -5.64 -26.91
C MET A 26 5.21 -7.03 -27.54
N LEU A 27 6.16 -7.37 -28.42
CA LEU A 27 6.15 -8.63 -29.17
C LEU A 27 6.53 -9.85 -28.32
N GLU A 28 7.55 -9.71 -27.47
CA GLU A 28 8.10 -10.84 -26.71
C GLU A 28 7.44 -11.00 -25.33
N ARG A 29 6.99 -9.90 -24.71
CA ARG A 29 6.50 -9.87 -23.32
C ARG A 29 5.05 -9.42 -23.16
N GLY A 30 4.38 -9.06 -24.27
CA GLY A 30 2.99 -8.60 -24.24
C GLY A 30 2.81 -7.24 -23.57
N ALA A 31 3.87 -6.43 -23.46
CA ALA A 31 3.78 -5.08 -22.92
C ALA A 31 2.81 -4.23 -23.75
N PHE A 32 2.13 -3.28 -23.09
CA PHE A 32 1.23 -2.33 -23.75
C PHE A 32 1.72 -0.91 -23.52
N PHE A 33 2.08 -0.21 -24.59
CA PHE A 33 2.42 1.21 -24.57
C PHE A 33 1.29 1.98 -25.27
N GLY A 34 0.51 2.74 -24.50
CA GLY A 34 -0.54 3.61 -25.04
C GLY A 34 0.00 4.91 -25.63
N GLU A 35 -0.89 5.73 -26.22
CA GLU A 35 -0.56 7.10 -26.60
C GLU A 35 -0.20 7.91 -25.35
N GLN A 36 1.08 8.19 -25.14
CA GLN A 36 1.51 8.99 -23.99
C GLN A 36 1.15 10.45 -24.23
N ASN A 37 0.43 11.06 -23.28
CA ASN A 37 0.13 12.49 -23.28
C ASN A 37 1.34 13.37 -22.86
N VAL A 38 2.45 12.74 -22.45
CA VAL A 38 3.67 13.41 -21.99
C VAL A 38 4.87 12.76 -22.69
N GLU A 39 5.63 13.54 -23.46
CA GLU A 39 6.88 13.07 -24.09
C GLU A 39 8.00 13.11 -23.03
N LEU A 40 8.47 11.93 -22.60
CA LEU A 40 9.61 11.82 -21.70
C LEU A 40 10.92 12.19 -22.44
N PRO A 41 11.92 12.78 -21.77
CA PRO A 41 13.26 12.94 -22.34
C PRO A 41 13.81 11.58 -22.78
N ALA A 42 14.36 11.49 -24.00
CA ALA A 42 14.72 10.22 -24.63
C ALA A 42 15.66 9.35 -23.76
N GLY A 43 16.63 9.97 -23.08
CA GLY A 43 17.53 9.24 -22.17
C GLY A 43 16.87 8.66 -20.93
N ILE A 44 15.84 9.31 -20.38
CA ILE A 44 15.09 8.80 -19.21
C ILE A 44 14.23 7.61 -19.62
N GLU A 45 13.55 7.72 -20.76
CA GLU A 45 12.77 6.62 -21.30
C GLU A 45 13.65 5.43 -21.67
N ASN A 46 14.83 5.68 -22.27
CA ASN A 46 15.79 4.64 -22.59
C ASN A 46 16.26 3.88 -21.34
N GLN A 47 16.60 4.62 -20.27
CA GLN A 47 16.96 4.02 -18.99
C GLN A 47 15.82 3.18 -18.42
N PHE A 48 14.58 3.68 -18.45
CA PHE A 48 13.41 2.93 -17.99
C PHE A 48 13.22 1.64 -18.78
N LEU A 49 13.24 1.69 -20.12
CA LEU A 49 13.04 0.52 -20.98
C LEU A 49 14.14 -0.52 -20.79
N ASN A 50 15.39 -0.09 -20.64
CA ASN A 50 16.50 -1.00 -20.33
C ASN A 50 16.36 -1.66 -18.96
N ASN A 51 15.87 -0.93 -17.95
CA ASN A 51 15.58 -1.50 -16.64
C ASN A 51 14.47 -2.55 -16.73
N VAL A 52 13.38 -2.26 -17.46
CA VAL A 52 12.28 -3.22 -17.68
C VAL A 52 12.79 -4.47 -18.42
N MET A 53 13.58 -4.31 -19.48
CA MET A 53 14.18 -5.45 -20.20
C MET A 53 15.08 -6.30 -19.29
N THR A 54 15.86 -5.67 -18.42
CA THR A 54 16.75 -6.36 -17.48
C THR A 54 15.94 -7.12 -16.44
N PHE A 55 14.89 -6.50 -15.89
CA PHE A 55 13.94 -7.15 -14.99
C PHE A 55 13.30 -8.38 -15.65
N GLU A 56 12.70 -8.19 -16.83
CA GLU A 56 12.05 -9.26 -17.60
C GLU A 56 12.97 -10.46 -17.86
N LYS A 57 14.24 -10.18 -18.18
CA LYS A 57 15.24 -11.23 -18.37
C LYS A 57 15.60 -11.94 -17.07
N GLN A 58 15.93 -11.18 -16.01
CA GLN A 58 16.28 -11.77 -14.72
C GLN A 58 15.11 -12.57 -14.15
N PHE A 59 13.88 -12.08 -14.32
CA PHE A 59 12.67 -12.74 -13.85
C PHE A 59 12.44 -14.07 -14.56
N GLU A 60 12.64 -14.18 -15.87
CA GLU A 60 12.58 -15.47 -16.58
C GLU A 60 13.65 -16.46 -16.14
N GLU A 61 14.87 -15.97 -15.88
CA GLU A 61 16.02 -16.79 -15.49
C GLU A 61 16.10 -17.03 -13.97
N ARG A 62 15.16 -16.46 -13.19
CA ARG A 62 15.25 -16.38 -11.74
C ARG A 62 15.23 -17.75 -11.08
N LYS A 63 15.97 -17.85 -9.99
CA LYS A 63 15.92 -18.97 -9.07
C LYS A 63 15.34 -18.49 -7.77
N THR A 64 14.68 -19.39 -7.05
CA THR A 64 14.34 -19.14 -5.66
C THR A 64 15.52 -19.53 -4.77
N ILE A 65 15.81 -18.69 -3.78
CA ILE A 65 16.87 -18.90 -2.80
C ILE A 65 16.34 -18.47 -1.43
N LYS A 66 16.85 -19.08 -0.35
CA LYS A 66 16.50 -18.62 1.00
C LYS A 66 17.04 -17.23 1.24
N LEU A 67 16.31 -16.40 1.98
CA LEU A 67 16.77 -15.07 2.34
C LEU A 67 18.12 -15.14 3.07
N PHE A 68 18.29 -16.11 3.97
CA PHE A 68 19.53 -16.34 4.70
C PHE A 68 20.73 -16.56 3.78
N ASP A 69 20.54 -17.28 2.68
CA ASP A 69 21.56 -17.50 1.66
C ASP A 69 21.84 -16.22 0.88
N LYS A 70 20.79 -15.49 0.49
CA LYS A 70 20.88 -14.21 -0.24
C LYS A 70 21.71 -13.17 0.51
N ILE A 71 21.60 -13.14 1.84
CA ILE A 71 22.33 -12.20 2.70
C ILE A 71 23.66 -12.75 3.24
N ASN A 72 24.23 -13.79 2.62
CA ASN A 72 25.50 -14.41 2.98
C ASN A 72 25.55 -15.06 4.37
N ARG A 73 24.43 -15.62 4.84
CA ARG A 73 24.32 -16.46 6.05
C ARG A 73 24.98 -15.84 7.30
N PRO A 74 24.55 -14.65 7.77
CA PRO A 74 25.17 -13.98 8.90
C PRO A 74 25.15 -14.84 10.17
N GLN A 75 26.33 -15.16 10.70
CA GLN A 75 26.49 -15.99 11.92
C GLN A 75 26.47 -15.18 13.23
N HIS A 76 26.45 -13.86 13.15
CA HIS A 76 26.57 -12.97 14.31
C HIS A 76 25.21 -12.60 14.92
N PHE A 77 24.10 -12.85 14.20
CA PHE A 77 22.77 -12.76 14.77
C PHE A 77 22.47 -14.06 15.53
N LYS A 78 22.11 -13.92 16.80
CA LYS A 78 21.80 -15.04 17.68
C LYS A 78 20.32 -15.40 17.52
N SER A 79 19.92 -16.60 17.94
CA SER A 79 18.50 -16.91 18.14
C SER A 79 17.91 -15.98 19.20
N VAL A 80 16.61 -15.68 19.11
CA VAL A 80 15.94 -14.77 20.05
C VAL A 80 16.10 -15.23 21.51
N ALA A 81 16.21 -16.54 21.73
CA ALA A 81 16.36 -17.13 23.06
C ALA A 81 17.68 -16.74 23.75
N ASP A 82 18.70 -16.40 22.97
CA ASP A 82 20.05 -16.04 23.44
C ASP A 82 20.28 -14.52 23.50
N VAL A 83 19.25 -13.71 23.22
CA VAL A 83 19.31 -12.24 23.24
C VAL A 83 18.63 -11.70 24.51
N PRO A 84 19.39 -11.09 25.44
CA PRO A 84 18.85 -10.46 26.64
C PRO A 84 17.81 -9.37 26.35
N GLU A 85 16.91 -9.12 27.30
CA GLU A 85 15.86 -8.10 27.16
C GLU A 85 16.41 -6.68 27.02
N GLU A 86 17.54 -6.38 27.68
CA GLU A 86 18.15 -5.05 27.57
C GLU A 86 18.79 -4.81 26.19
N GLU A 87 19.15 -5.88 25.47
CA GLU A 87 19.88 -5.82 24.19
C GLU A 87 18.98 -5.95 22.95
N ILE A 88 17.72 -6.39 23.11
CA ILE A 88 16.86 -6.78 21.98
C ILE A 88 16.61 -5.64 20.98
N ASN A 89 16.46 -4.41 21.46
CA ASN A 89 16.24 -3.25 20.60
C ASN A 89 17.48 -2.91 19.75
N GLU A 90 18.67 -2.98 20.34
CA GLU A 90 19.93 -2.73 19.63
C GLU A 90 20.22 -3.85 18.62
N ALA A 91 19.97 -5.10 19.00
CA ALA A 91 20.09 -6.26 18.13
C ALA A 91 19.15 -6.17 16.93
N TYR A 92 17.89 -5.74 17.15
CA TYR A 92 16.91 -5.53 16.10
C TYR A 92 17.31 -4.41 15.13
N ASN A 93 17.73 -3.24 15.63
CA ASN A 93 18.19 -2.15 14.76
C ASN A 93 19.41 -2.57 13.93
N SER A 94 20.37 -3.28 14.54
CA SER A 94 21.54 -3.82 13.83
C SER A 94 21.15 -4.83 12.74
N LEU A 95 20.09 -5.59 12.97
CA LEU A 95 19.53 -6.54 11.99
C LEU A 95 18.87 -5.81 10.81
N LEU A 96 18.08 -4.77 11.06
CA LEU A 96 17.50 -3.93 10.00
C LEU A 96 18.58 -3.24 9.16
N ASP A 97 19.57 -2.63 9.80
CA ASP A 97 20.71 -2.02 9.13
C ASP A 97 21.50 -3.03 8.27
N TYR A 98 21.53 -4.29 8.70
CA TYR A 98 22.16 -5.37 7.93
C TYR A 98 21.33 -5.74 6.70
N LEU A 99 20.01 -5.94 6.86
CA LEU A 99 19.11 -6.23 5.75
C LEU A 99 19.13 -5.13 4.68
N HIS A 100 19.12 -3.87 5.10
CA HIS A 100 19.18 -2.70 4.20
C HIS A 100 20.43 -2.71 3.29
N ARG A 101 21.57 -3.22 3.76
CA ARG A 101 22.80 -3.35 2.93
C ARG A 101 22.65 -4.33 1.78
N TYR A 102 21.68 -5.24 1.87
CA TYR A 102 21.32 -6.20 0.84
C TYR A 102 20.04 -5.80 0.09
N SER A 103 19.65 -4.53 0.17
CA SER A 103 18.42 -4.01 -0.44
C SER A 103 17.18 -4.79 -0.02
N ILE A 104 17.14 -5.24 1.22
CA ILE A 104 15.96 -5.86 1.82
C ILE A 104 15.40 -4.89 2.84
N ASP A 105 14.14 -4.50 2.66
CA ASP A 105 13.39 -3.72 3.63
C ASP A 105 12.43 -4.62 4.40
N PHE A 106 12.29 -4.38 5.70
CA PHE A 106 11.35 -5.11 6.55
C PHE A 106 10.50 -4.11 7.32
N SER A 107 9.19 -4.30 7.27
CA SER A 107 8.22 -3.43 7.91
C SER A 107 7.12 -4.22 8.62
N VAL A 108 6.40 -3.52 9.49
CA VAL A 108 5.25 -4.05 10.23
C VAL A 108 4.20 -2.96 10.28
N CYS A 109 2.94 -3.34 10.04
CA CYS A 109 1.79 -2.46 10.10
C CYS A 109 1.19 -2.46 11.51
N SER A 110 0.98 -3.62 12.12
CA SER A 110 0.38 -3.74 13.46
C SER A 110 1.31 -3.23 14.57
N PRO A 111 0.86 -2.29 15.42
CA PRO A 111 1.61 -1.81 16.57
C PRO A 111 1.58 -2.80 17.74
N ASN A 112 0.85 -3.91 17.64
CA ASN A 112 0.64 -4.87 18.71
C ASN A 112 1.78 -5.90 18.84
N ILE A 113 2.84 -5.75 18.05
CA ILE A 113 3.94 -6.72 17.96
C ILE A 113 5.19 -6.17 18.65
N SER A 114 5.76 -6.96 19.56
CA SER A 114 6.98 -6.58 20.28
C SER A 114 8.21 -6.65 19.38
N THR A 115 9.22 -5.81 19.65
CA THR A 115 10.52 -5.89 18.97
C THR A 115 11.17 -7.26 19.08
N ARG A 116 10.98 -7.96 20.20
CA ARG A 116 11.46 -9.34 20.39
C ARG A 116 10.85 -10.31 19.39
N GLU A 117 9.56 -10.18 19.14
CA GLU A 117 8.84 -11.01 18.19
C GLU A 117 9.26 -10.71 16.75
N LEU A 118 9.45 -9.42 16.40
CA LEU A 118 9.96 -9.03 15.08
C LEU A 118 11.39 -9.56 14.84
N TYR A 119 12.27 -9.47 15.85
CA TYR A 119 13.61 -10.05 15.77
C TYR A 119 13.57 -11.57 15.58
N ARG A 120 12.76 -12.27 16.38
CA ARG A 120 12.54 -13.72 16.27
C ARG A 120 12.07 -14.08 14.86
N PHE A 121 11.03 -13.39 14.37
CA PHE A 121 10.48 -13.64 13.05
C PHE A 121 11.57 -13.52 11.97
N ILE A 122 12.34 -12.43 11.95
CA ILE A 122 13.37 -12.26 10.93
C ILE A 122 14.40 -13.40 11.00
N THR A 123 14.94 -13.66 12.19
CA THR A 123 16.06 -14.59 12.37
C THR A 123 15.69 -16.06 12.27
N GLU A 124 14.46 -16.43 12.64
CA GLU A 124 14.03 -17.83 12.78
C GLU A 124 13.01 -18.25 11.71
N GLU A 125 12.32 -17.30 11.07
CA GLU A 125 11.34 -17.59 9.99
C GLU A 125 11.74 -16.94 8.67
N LEU A 126 11.91 -15.62 8.62
CA LEU A 126 12.14 -14.89 7.38
C LEU A 126 13.46 -15.29 6.70
N PHE A 127 14.50 -15.57 7.48
CA PHE A 127 15.76 -16.13 6.97
C PHE A 127 15.55 -17.44 6.19
N GLU A 128 14.59 -18.26 6.60
CA GLU A 128 14.25 -19.52 5.93
C GLU A 128 13.26 -19.34 4.77
N HIS A 129 12.66 -18.16 4.62
CA HIS A 129 11.75 -17.85 3.53
C HIS A 129 12.47 -17.80 2.17
N GLU A 130 11.84 -18.38 1.14
CA GLU A 130 12.36 -18.35 -0.22
C GLU A 130 11.97 -17.05 -0.93
N THR A 131 12.94 -16.42 -1.58
CA THR A 131 12.77 -15.20 -2.37
C THR A 131 13.43 -15.37 -3.73
N ASP A 132 13.03 -14.53 -4.70
CA ASP A 132 13.71 -14.47 -5.99
C ASP A 132 15.17 -14.00 -5.84
N ASP A 133 16.08 -14.75 -6.45
CA ASP A 133 17.50 -14.41 -6.58
C ASP A 133 17.71 -13.44 -7.75
N MET A 134 17.12 -12.26 -7.60
CA MET A 134 17.33 -11.13 -8.51
C MET A 134 18.17 -10.06 -7.83
N ASP A 135 19.04 -9.43 -8.61
CA ASP A 135 19.86 -8.29 -8.20
C ASP A 135 19.79 -7.24 -9.30
N LEU A 136 18.96 -6.23 -9.05
CA LEU A 136 18.72 -5.12 -9.96
C LEU A 136 19.13 -3.82 -9.24
N PRO A 137 20.03 -3.02 -9.83
CA PRO A 137 20.43 -1.76 -9.22
C PRO A 137 19.23 -0.86 -8.90
N GLY A 138 19.13 -0.44 -7.64
CA GLY A 138 18.04 0.40 -7.14
C GLY A 138 16.74 -0.34 -6.80
N TRP A 139 16.70 -1.67 -6.96
CA TRP A 139 15.58 -2.50 -6.51
C TRP A 139 15.72 -2.83 -5.02
N ILE A 140 14.59 -2.82 -4.31
CA ILE A 140 14.49 -3.21 -2.90
C ILE A 140 13.42 -4.30 -2.79
N THR A 141 13.75 -5.41 -2.14
CA THR A 141 12.78 -6.44 -1.76
C THR A 141 12.18 -6.07 -0.41
N GLY A 142 10.88 -5.76 -0.38
CA GLY A 142 10.16 -5.47 0.85
C GLY A 142 9.50 -6.74 1.42
N PHE A 143 9.57 -6.90 2.73
CA PHE A 143 8.79 -7.88 3.48
C PHE A 143 7.96 -7.16 4.55
N ILE A 144 6.68 -7.52 4.65
CA ILE A 144 5.77 -6.97 5.66
C ILE A 144 5.40 -8.10 6.61
N TYR A 145 5.64 -7.95 7.91
CA TYR A 145 5.35 -8.97 8.93
C TYR A 145 3.90 -9.49 8.83
N ASP A 146 2.96 -8.58 8.66
CA ASP A 146 1.51 -8.83 8.62
C ASP A 146 1.08 -9.70 7.41
N GLU A 147 1.91 -9.83 6.37
CA GLU A 147 1.67 -10.78 5.27
C GLU A 147 1.87 -12.25 5.70
N PHE A 148 2.66 -12.48 6.75
CA PHE A 148 2.93 -13.81 7.32
C PHE A 148 2.07 -14.06 8.56
N HIS A 149 1.90 -13.03 9.38
CA HIS A 149 1.19 -13.07 10.66
C HIS A 149 0.16 -11.93 10.71
N PRO A 150 -0.98 -12.06 9.99
CA PRO A 150 -1.94 -10.98 9.86
C PRO A 150 -2.62 -10.64 11.19
N ASP A 151 -2.94 -9.35 11.38
CA ASP A 151 -3.73 -8.84 12.50
C ASP A 151 -5.06 -8.25 11.98
N PRO A 152 -6.07 -9.09 11.69
CA PRO A 152 -7.35 -8.62 11.17
C PRO A 152 -8.07 -7.63 12.09
N ILE A 153 -7.76 -7.61 13.39
CA ILE A 153 -8.37 -6.66 14.32
C ILE A 153 -7.79 -5.27 14.04
N TYR A 154 -6.46 -5.15 13.97
CA TYR A 154 -5.81 -3.90 13.64
C TYR A 154 -6.15 -3.42 12.22
N ASP A 155 -6.05 -4.32 11.23
CA ASP A 155 -6.28 -3.98 9.83
C ASP A 155 -7.71 -3.49 9.59
N ASN A 156 -8.71 -4.23 10.07
CA ASN A 156 -10.11 -3.84 9.92
C ASN A 156 -10.44 -2.57 10.71
N THR A 157 -9.80 -2.36 11.87
CA THR A 157 -10.00 -1.13 12.65
C THR A 157 -9.48 0.09 11.89
N THR A 158 -8.25 0.01 11.37
CA THR A 158 -7.64 1.08 10.57
C THR A 158 -8.47 1.35 9.31
N ALA A 159 -8.85 0.29 8.58
CA ALA A 159 -9.72 0.35 7.41
C ALA A 159 -11.05 1.06 7.68
N ALA A 160 -11.68 0.75 8.82
CA ALA A 160 -12.95 1.34 9.22
C ALA A 160 -12.80 2.83 9.56
N GLU A 161 -11.74 3.21 10.29
CA GLU A 161 -11.46 4.61 10.60
C GLU A 161 -11.18 5.41 9.33
N ASP A 162 -10.37 4.88 8.41
CA ASP A 162 -10.10 5.50 7.11
C ASP A 162 -11.39 5.66 6.29
N CYS A 163 -12.22 4.61 6.23
CA CYS A 163 -13.53 4.67 5.58
C CYS A 163 -14.42 5.78 6.14
N ILE A 164 -14.55 5.88 7.47
CA ILE A 164 -15.38 6.91 8.10
C ILE A 164 -14.79 8.30 7.89
N ASN A 165 -13.47 8.46 7.98
CA ASN A 165 -12.81 9.73 7.68
C ASN A 165 -13.03 10.16 6.22
N GLU A 166 -12.92 9.23 5.27
CA GLU A 166 -13.22 9.46 3.85
C GLU A 166 -14.68 9.87 3.62
N ILE A 167 -15.64 9.28 4.33
CA ILE A 167 -17.05 9.65 4.23
C ILE A 167 -17.30 11.05 4.81
N LEU A 168 -16.69 11.36 5.97
CA LEU A 168 -16.99 12.56 6.74
C LEU A 168 -16.18 13.80 6.33
N ARG A 169 -15.00 13.65 5.72
CA ARG A 169 -14.21 14.80 5.25
C ARG A 169 -14.87 15.52 4.07
N LYS A 170 -14.55 16.79 3.86
CA LYS A 170 -15.19 17.60 2.82
C LYS A 170 -14.73 17.22 1.41
N GLU A 171 -13.49 16.79 1.28
CA GLU A 171 -12.86 16.39 0.03
C GLU A 171 -13.58 15.20 -0.61
N PRO A 172 -13.50 15.03 -1.94
CA PRO A 172 -13.96 13.81 -2.60
C PRO A 172 -13.38 12.55 -1.94
N MET A 173 -14.17 11.49 -1.99
CA MET A 173 -13.73 10.17 -1.57
C MET A 173 -12.96 9.53 -2.71
N GLU A 174 -11.65 9.36 -2.52
CA GLU A 174 -10.74 8.79 -3.53
C GLU A 174 -10.21 7.43 -3.10
N TRP A 175 -10.07 7.19 -1.80
CA TRP A 175 -9.59 5.93 -1.27
C TRP A 175 -10.69 4.87 -1.28
N THR A 176 -10.48 3.81 -2.05
CA THR A 176 -11.34 2.62 -2.11
C THR A 176 -10.66 1.24 -2.12
N PRO A 177 -9.34 1.04 -1.92
CA PRO A 177 -8.71 -0.29 -2.02
C PRO A 177 -9.34 -1.42 -1.19
N GLN A 178 -9.97 -1.10 -0.07
CA GLN A 178 -10.56 -2.09 0.85
C GLN A 178 -12.07 -2.24 0.71
N PHE A 179 -12.71 -1.59 -0.27
CA PHE A 179 -14.13 -1.77 -0.53
C PHE A 179 -14.36 -2.95 -1.48
N ARG A 180 -15.51 -3.61 -1.35
CA ARG A 180 -16.01 -4.42 -2.47
C ARG A 180 -16.36 -3.54 -3.66
N ASP A 181 -16.14 -4.05 -4.86
CA ASP A 181 -16.51 -3.34 -6.10
C ASP A 181 -18.04 -3.26 -6.27
N GLU A 182 -18.75 -4.32 -5.87
CA GLU A 182 -20.18 -4.49 -6.03
C GLU A 182 -20.86 -5.01 -4.77
N ASN A 183 -22.18 -4.90 -4.73
CA ASN A 183 -23.04 -5.37 -3.65
C ASN A 183 -22.78 -4.72 -2.27
N LEU A 184 -22.22 -3.51 -2.25
CA LEU A 184 -22.02 -2.73 -1.04
C LEU A 184 -23.35 -2.30 -0.42
N GLN A 185 -23.29 -1.98 0.87
CA GLN A 185 -24.36 -1.30 1.59
C GLN A 185 -23.85 -0.01 2.25
N LEU A 186 -24.62 1.06 2.14
CA LEU A 186 -24.48 2.31 2.89
C LEU A 186 -25.83 2.72 3.49
N ASN A 187 -26.01 2.58 4.80
CA ASN A 187 -27.30 2.75 5.47
C ASN A 187 -28.42 1.94 4.76
N GLU A 188 -29.43 2.64 4.23
CA GLU A 188 -30.58 2.08 3.50
C GLU A 188 -30.27 1.80 2.02
N HIS A 189 -29.15 2.29 1.49
CA HIS A 189 -28.71 2.00 0.14
C HIS A 189 -28.05 0.62 0.10
N SER A 190 -28.74 -0.36 -0.48
CA SER A 190 -28.25 -1.74 -0.59
C SER A 190 -27.91 -2.11 -2.02
N ARG A 191 -26.95 -3.03 -2.19
CA ARG A 191 -26.55 -3.60 -3.49
C ARG A 191 -26.02 -2.56 -4.47
N ILE A 192 -25.27 -1.60 -3.96
CA ILE A 192 -24.68 -0.53 -4.77
C ILE A 192 -23.24 -0.90 -5.16
N THR A 193 -22.79 -0.34 -6.27
CA THR A 193 -21.38 -0.34 -6.68
C THR A 193 -20.58 0.68 -5.87
N ILE A 194 -19.25 0.57 -5.90
CA ILE A 194 -18.38 1.58 -5.26
C ILE A 194 -18.57 3.00 -5.83
N GLU A 195 -18.86 3.12 -7.13
CA GLU A 195 -19.13 4.42 -7.75
C GLU A 195 -20.48 5.00 -7.31
N GLU A 196 -21.50 4.16 -7.15
CA GLU A 196 -22.79 4.59 -6.56
C GLU A 196 -22.63 4.98 -5.09
N PHE A 197 -21.83 4.24 -4.31
CA PHE A 197 -21.46 4.58 -2.94
C PHE A 197 -20.81 5.97 -2.87
N LYS A 198 -19.78 6.23 -3.70
CA LYS A 198 -19.14 7.55 -3.80
C LYS A 198 -20.13 8.65 -4.15
N ASN A 199 -21.06 8.39 -5.07
CA ASN A 199 -22.07 9.37 -5.46
C ASN A 199 -23.07 9.68 -4.35
N VAL A 200 -23.45 8.68 -3.55
CA VAL A 200 -24.28 8.86 -2.35
C VAL A 200 -23.56 9.75 -1.34
N VAL A 201 -22.32 9.40 -0.97
CA VAL A 201 -21.48 10.19 -0.06
C VAL A 201 -21.26 11.62 -0.59
N LYS A 202 -21.03 11.79 -1.88
CA LYS A 202 -20.86 13.10 -2.54
C LYS A 202 -22.10 13.98 -2.35
N ARG A 203 -23.31 13.44 -2.47
CA ARG A 203 -24.54 14.23 -2.26
C ARG A 203 -24.64 14.74 -0.83
N PHE A 204 -24.36 13.90 0.16
CA PHE A 204 -24.23 14.31 1.56
C PHE A 204 -23.23 15.47 1.70
N LYS A 205 -22.02 15.32 1.13
CA LYS A 205 -20.99 16.37 1.20
C LYS A 205 -21.40 17.67 0.52
N MET A 206 -22.19 17.62 -0.55
CA MET A 206 -22.66 18.80 -1.28
C MET A 206 -23.74 19.60 -0.52
N ALA A 207 -24.41 18.99 0.47
CA ALA A 207 -25.41 19.69 1.28
C ALA A 207 -24.81 20.74 2.24
N TYR A 208 -23.49 20.70 2.46
CA TYR A 208 -22.78 21.56 3.41
C TYR A 208 -21.68 22.35 2.71
N ASN A 209 -21.49 23.61 3.09
CA ASN A 209 -20.40 24.46 2.61
C ASN A 209 -19.05 23.97 3.15
N ASN A 210 -19.02 23.56 4.42
CA ASN A 210 -17.83 23.04 5.09
C ASN A 210 -18.19 21.88 6.01
N ILE A 211 -17.25 20.95 6.19
CA ILE A 211 -17.32 19.87 7.17
C ILE A 211 -15.97 19.81 7.89
N GLU A 212 -16.00 19.89 9.22
CA GLU A 212 -14.83 19.80 10.09
C GLU A 212 -15.01 18.59 11.02
N ILE A 213 -14.08 17.64 10.94
CA ILE A 213 -14.09 16.46 11.81
C ILE A 213 -13.61 16.88 13.19
N ASN A 214 -14.46 16.74 14.21
CA ASN A 214 -14.07 17.00 15.60
C ASN A 214 -13.46 15.74 16.23
N PHE A 215 -14.08 14.58 16.01
CA PHE A 215 -13.48 13.28 16.30
C PHE A 215 -14.15 12.17 15.48
N VAL A 216 -13.37 11.13 15.21
CA VAL A 216 -13.82 9.77 14.86
C VAL A 216 -13.09 8.86 15.83
N LYS A 217 -13.80 7.95 16.47
CA LYS A 217 -13.21 7.07 17.48
C LYS A 217 -13.82 5.68 17.41
N THR A 218 -12.97 4.67 17.22
CA THR A 218 -13.37 3.27 17.37
C THR A 218 -13.69 2.94 18.83
N THR A 219 -14.79 2.23 19.06
CA THR A 219 -15.24 1.75 20.37
C THR A 219 -15.17 0.24 20.52
N GLY A 220 -15.05 -0.52 19.42
CA GLY A 220 -14.77 -1.95 19.47
C GLY A 220 -14.63 -2.59 18.11
N CYS A 221 -13.90 -3.70 18.08
CA CYS A 221 -13.74 -4.57 16.91
C CYS A 221 -14.04 -6.02 17.32
N SER A 222 -14.96 -6.66 16.59
CA SER A 222 -15.26 -8.09 16.72
C SER A 222 -15.57 -8.66 15.32
N VAL A 223 -16.84 -8.99 15.05
CA VAL A 223 -17.34 -9.26 13.69
C VAL A 223 -17.60 -7.96 12.92
N TRP A 224 -17.73 -6.86 13.66
CA TRP A 224 -17.95 -5.51 13.16
C TRP A 224 -16.95 -4.59 13.82
N VAL A 225 -16.55 -3.55 13.11
CA VAL A 225 -15.88 -2.40 13.71
C VAL A 225 -16.93 -1.33 13.94
N ASN A 226 -16.98 -0.80 15.14
CA ASN A 226 -17.94 0.21 15.52
C ASN A 226 -17.25 1.34 16.26
N GLY A 227 -17.83 2.52 16.18
CA GLY A 227 -17.31 3.70 16.82
C GLY A 227 -18.31 4.84 16.85
N ASP A 228 -17.83 5.98 17.28
CA ASP A 228 -18.60 7.22 17.34
C ASP A 228 -17.91 8.30 16.51
N TYR A 229 -18.69 9.26 16.05
CA TYR A 229 -18.17 10.46 15.39
C TYR A 229 -18.84 11.73 15.90
N LYS A 230 -18.12 12.84 15.70
CA LYS A 230 -18.66 14.18 15.77
C LYS A 230 -18.04 15.03 14.68
N ILE A 231 -18.89 15.67 13.90
CA ILE A 231 -18.48 16.67 12.91
C ILE A 231 -19.21 17.98 13.14
N SER A 232 -18.55 19.07 12.78
CA SER A 232 -19.16 20.39 12.65
C SER A 232 -19.43 20.64 11.17
N VAL A 233 -20.69 20.91 10.83
CA VAL A 233 -21.09 21.24 9.47
C VAL A 233 -21.58 22.68 9.39
N THR A 234 -21.26 23.35 8.28
CA THR A 234 -21.76 24.69 8.00
C THR A 234 -22.64 24.66 6.77
N SER A 235 -23.87 25.18 6.86
CA SER A 235 -24.76 25.37 5.71
C SER A 235 -25.28 26.81 5.71
N ALA A 236 -25.15 27.49 4.57
CA ALA A 236 -25.35 28.94 4.46
C ALA A 236 -24.52 29.70 5.51
N ASN A 237 -25.15 30.13 6.61
CA ASN A 237 -24.52 30.88 7.71
C ASN A 237 -24.62 30.20 9.08
N ASP A 238 -25.24 29.02 9.15
CA ASP A 238 -25.44 28.31 10.41
C ASP A 238 -24.44 27.18 10.56
N ARG A 239 -23.96 27.00 11.79
CA ARG A 239 -23.07 25.90 12.18
C ARG A 239 -23.83 24.93 13.08
N TYR A 240 -23.84 23.67 12.68
CA TYR A 240 -24.48 22.58 13.40
C TYR A 240 -23.45 21.50 13.74
N ALA A 241 -23.72 20.73 14.78
CA ALA A 241 -22.96 19.53 15.09
C ALA A 241 -23.78 18.30 14.69
N LEU A 242 -23.18 17.41 13.91
CA LEU A 242 -23.73 16.07 13.67
C LEU A 242 -22.93 15.07 14.51
N THR A 243 -23.63 14.21 15.22
CA THR A 243 -23.07 13.18 16.09
C THR A 243 -23.84 11.89 15.92
N GLY A 244 -23.14 10.77 15.93
CA GLY A 244 -23.77 9.46 15.86
C GLY A 244 -22.76 8.33 16.04
N GLY A 245 -23.30 7.12 16.13
CA GLY A 245 -22.51 5.91 16.00
C GLY A 245 -22.26 5.57 14.54
N TRP A 246 -21.24 4.75 14.30
CA TRP A 246 -21.02 4.11 13.02
C TRP A 246 -20.64 2.65 13.22
N LYS A 247 -20.91 1.84 12.19
CA LYS A 247 -20.66 0.41 12.20
C LYS A 247 -20.29 -0.07 10.80
N ILE A 248 -19.20 -0.81 10.69
CA ILE A 248 -18.68 -1.33 9.42
C ILE A 248 -18.54 -2.85 9.53
N ALA A 249 -19.09 -3.56 8.54
CA ALA A 249 -18.90 -4.99 8.35
C ALA A 249 -17.82 -5.24 7.31
N PHE A 250 -17.03 -6.25 7.61
CA PHE A 250 -16.04 -6.80 6.71
C PHE A 250 -16.45 -8.19 6.25
N GLU A 251 -16.11 -8.52 5.01
CA GLU A 251 -16.24 -9.85 4.44
C GLU A 251 -14.87 -10.34 4.03
N LYS A 252 -14.51 -11.56 4.48
CA LYS A 252 -13.24 -12.17 4.14
C LYS A 252 -13.28 -12.71 2.72
N ASN A 253 -12.27 -12.37 1.93
CA ASN A 253 -11.94 -13.05 0.70
C ASN A 253 -11.17 -14.34 1.04
N GLU A 254 -11.75 -15.50 0.78
CA GLU A 254 -11.09 -16.78 1.09
C GLU A 254 -9.97 -17.13 0.10
N ASP A 255 -9.98 -16.56 -1.11
CA ASP A 255 -8.96 -16.84 -2.13
C ASP A 255 -7.65 -16.09 -1.83
N PHE A 256 -7.75 -14.86 -1.32
CA PHE A 256 -6.59 -13.99 -1.06
C PHE A 256 -6.34 -13.71 0.42
N GLY A 257 -7.24 -14.09 1.32
CA GLY A 257 -7.10 -13.91 2.77
C GLY A 257 -7.40 -12.50 3.29
N TYR A 258 -7.59 -11.50 2.43
CA TYR A 258 -7.90 -10.12 2.80
C TYR A 258 -9.37 -9.91 3.17
N TRP A 259 -9.65 -8.81 3.88
CA TRP A 259 -11.01 -8.43 4.30
C TRP A 259 -11.47 -7.18 3.54
N TYR A 260 -12.70 -7.21 3.03
CA TYR A 260 -13.32 -6.07 2.35
C TYR A 260 -14.45 -5.46 3.16
N ILE A 261 -14.53 -4.14 3.16
CA ILE A 261 -15.71 -3.39 3.59
C ILE A 261 -16.86 -3.80 2.69
N ASN A 262 -17.91 -4.34 3.32
CA ASN A 262 -19.11 -4.82 2.65
C ASN A 262 -20.34 -3.97 3.01
N SER A 263 -20.41 -3.48 4.24
CA SER A 263 -21.55 -2.69 4.72
C SER A 263 -21.09 -1.61 5.68
N VAL A 264 -21.62 -0.41 5.47
CA VAL A 264 -21.33 0.79 6.27
C VAL A 264 -22.64 1.35 6.79
N GLN A 265 -22.71 1.57 8.10
CA GLN A 265 -23.82 2.22 8.77
C GLN A 265 -23.29 3.45 9.52
N VAL A 266 -23.92 4.60 9.31
CA VAL A 266 -23.59 5.86 9.99
C VAL A 266 -24.88 6.52 10.46
N ASP A 267 -25.07 6.57 11.77
CA ASP A 267 -26.24 7.16 12.40
C ASP A 267 -26.17 8.68 12.35
N GLY A 268 -27.33 9.36 12.31
CA GLY A 268 -27.39 10.82 12.35
C GLY A 268 -26.99 11.54 11.05
N ILE A 269 -26.64 10.79 9.99
CA ILE A 269 -26.46 11.31 8.63
C ILE A 269 -27.55 10.73 7.72
N ASN A 270 -28.19 11.61 6.96
CA ASN A 270 -29.09 11.22 5.88
C ASN A 270 -28.35 11.36 4.55
N PHE A 271 -28.18 10.24 3.85
CA PHE A 271 -27.39 10.11 2.63
C PHE A 271 -28.24 10.25 1.35
#